data_AF-A0A8S3TKX8-F1
#
_entry.id   AF-A0A8S3TKX8-F1
#
_cell.length_a   1.000
_cell.length_b   1.000
_cell.length_c   1.000
_cell.angle_alpha   90.00
_cell.angle_beta   90.00
_cell.angle_gamma   90.00
#
_symmetry.space_group_name_H-M   'P 1'
#
loop_
_entity.id
_entity.type
_entity.pdbx_description
1 polymer ?
#
loop_
_entity_poly.entity_id
_entity_poly.type
_entity_poly.pdbx_seq_one_letter_code
_entity_poly.pdbx_strand_id
1 'polypeptide(L)'
;MSCQNYTDVKCGSRYETKNACDYLAIGYLCLSACKQCIRFTPDCVGMADGVDENIYLQLRGTYFECKDERNIYNGDTPCPITTAPYNGECRDIWEIPTNLYPGTGLAVNCNGRENGNYKNERYNRCDIYHTCVNGISTLSHCDSGKVFDSKSSFCQISTNACSPCGSVINGC
;
A
#
# COMPACT_ATOMS: atom_id res chain seq x y z
N MET A 1 -30.41 -27.12 -4.01
CA MET A 1 -29.01 -26.72 -3.73
C MET A 1 -29.04 -25.39 -3.03
N SER A 2 -28.48 -25.31 -1.82
CA SER A 2 -28.30 -24.06 -1.08
C SER A 2 -26.82 -23.69 -1.08
N CYS A 3 -26.51 -22.39 -1.03
CA CYS A 3 -25.15 -21.95 -0.80
C CYS A 3 -24.71 -22.34 0.62
N GLN A 4 -23.46 -22.78 0.77
CA GLN A 4 -22.83 -23.05 2.05
C GLN A 4 -21.65 -22.10 2.22
N ASN A 5 -21.27 -21.82 3.48
CA ASN A 5 -20.06 -21.06 3.74
C ASN A 5 -18.85 -21.88 3.27
N TYR A 6 -17.88 -21.25 2.62
CA TYR A 6 -16.70 -21.94 2.12
C TYR A 6 -15.90 -22.61 3.25
N THR A 7 -15.95 -22.06 4.47
CA THR A 7 -15.32 -22.62 5.66
C THR A 7 -15.87 -24.01 6.05
N ASP A 8 -17.10 -24.32 5.63
CA ASP A 8 -17.77 -25.58 5.92
C ASP A 8 -17.57 -26.62 4.80
N VAL A 9 -17.01 -26.20 3.65
CA VAL A 9 -16.83 -27.06 2.48
C VAL A 9 -15.60 -27.94 2.65
N LYS A 10 -15.78 -29.25 2.49
CA LYS A 10 -14.67 -30.23 2.49
C LYS A 10 -14.38 -30.70 1.07
N CYS A 11 -13.31 -30.20 0.47
CA CYS A 11 -12.95 -30.53 -0.92
C CYS A 11 -12.40 -31.95 -1.11
N GLY A 12 -11.97 -32.63 -0.05
CA GLY A 12 -11.38 -33.96 -0.12
C GLY A 12 -10.11 -33.97 -0.97
N SER A 13 -10.08 -34.76 -2.04
CA SER A 13 -8.95 -34.80 -2.99
C SER A 13 -9.05 -33.75 -4.10
N ARG A 14 -10.12 -32.96 -4.17
CA ARG A 14 -10.28 -31.91 -5.18
C ARG A 14 -9.47 -30.69 -4.79
N TYR A 15 -8.92 -30.01 -5.79
CA TYR A 15 -8.29 -28.71 -5.58
C TYR A 15 -9.32 -27.71 -5.07
N GLU A 16 -9.00 -27.04 -3.96
CA GLU A 16 -9.80 -25.98 -3.41
C GLU A 16 -9.41 -24.67 -4.09
N THR A 17 -10.27 -24.19 -4.98
CA THR A 17 -10.01 -22.93 -5.66
C THR A 17 -10.31 -21.75 -4.75
N LYS A 18 -9.32 -20.88 -4.56
CA LYS A 18 -9.40 -19.68 -3.71
C LYS A 18 -9.76 -18.44 -4.52
N ASN A 19 -9.11 -18.26 -5.68
CA ASN A 19 -9.43 -17.21 -6.62
C ASN A 19 -10.77 -17.51 -7.32
N ALA A 20 -11.68 -16.53 -7.35
CA ALA A 20 -12.98 -16.66 -8.01
C ALA A 20 -12.84 -16.83 -9.53
N CYS A 21 -11.81 -16.22 -10.14
CA CYS A 21 -11.60 -16.28 -11.58
C CYS A 21 -11.09 -17.63 -12.08
N ASP A 22 -10.54 -18.46 -11.21
CA ASP A 22 -10.14 -19.83 -11.55
C ASP A 22 -11.33 -20.70 -11.95
N TYR A 23 -12.53 -20.43 -11.40
CA TYR A 23 -13.76 -21.09 -11.86
C TYR A 23 -14.06 -20.83 -13.34
N LEU A 24 -13.61 -19.69 -13.90
CA LEU A 24 -13.74 -19.37 -15.32
C LEU A 24 -12.60 -19.96 -16.15
N ALA A 25 -11.39 -20.04 -15.57
CA ALA A 25 -10.20 -20.58 -16.24
C ALA A 25 -10.29 -22.10 -16.47
N ILE A 26 -10.94 -22.84 -15.58
CA ILE A 26 -11.12 -24.31 -15.67
C ILE A 26 -12.09 -24.70 -16.82
N GLY A 27 -12.74 -23.73 -17.48
CA GLY A 27 -13.72 -23.91 -18.56
C GLY A 27 -13.23 -23.76 -20.01
N TYR A 28 -11.92 -23.78 -20.29
CA TYR A 28 -11.30 -23.68 -21.64
C TYR A 28 -11.34 -22.30 -22.34
N LEU A 29 -11.68 -21.19 -21.67
CA LEU A 29 -11.76 -19.87 -22.34
C LEU A 29 -11.10 -18.70 -21.56
N CYS A 30 -9.81 -18.80 -21.22
CA CYS A 30 -9.06 -17.60 -20.80
C CYS A 30 -8.63 -16.75 -22.01
N LEU A 31 -9.60 -16.01 -22.55
CA LEU A 31 -9.40 -14.83 -23.38
C LEU A 31 -9.73 -13.56 -22.54
N SER A 32 -10.36 -12.54 -23.12
CA SER A 32 -10.75 -11.28 -22.47
C SER A 32 -11.57 -11.43 -21.17
N ALA A 33 -12.29 -12.54 -20.99
CA ALA A 33 -13.15 -12.79 -19.85
C ALA A 33 -12.39 -12.87 -18.50
N CYS A 34 -11.18 -13.45 -18.46
CA CYS A 34 -10.39 -13.56 -17.23
C CYS A 34 -9.87 -12.17 -16.77
N LYS A 35 -9.49 -11.30 -17.73
CA LYS A 35 -9.12 -9.90 -17.44
C LYS A 35 -10.30 -9.07 -16.91
N GLN A 36 -11.50 -9.35 -17.39
CA GLN A 36 -12.71 -8.73 -16.86
C GLN A 36 -13.04 -9.26 -15.46
N CYS A 37 -12.85 -10.56 -15.21
CA CYS A 37 -13.10 -11.15 -13.89
C CYS A 37 -12.22 -10.52 -12.80
N ILE A 38 -10.89 -10.47 -12.98
CA ILE A 38 -9.96 -9.94 -11.96
C ILE A 38 -10.25 -8.47 -11.62
N ARG A 39 -10.83 -7.71 -12.55
CA ARG A 39 -11.27 -6.33 -12.32
C ARG A 39 -12.39 -6.23 -11.27
N PHE A 40 -13.29 -7.20 -11.25
CA PHE A 40 -14.46 -7.23 -10.34
C PHE A 40 -14.27 -8.17 -9.14
N THR A 41 -13.37 -9.14 -9.24
CA THR A 41 -12.96 -10.04 -8.17
C THR A 41 -11.42 -10.14 -8.16
N PRO A 42 -10.72 -9.12 -7.65
CA PRO A 42 -9.27 -9.18 -7.45
C PRO A 42 -8.83 -10.44 -6.71
N ASP A 43 -7.62 -10.88 -7.03
CA ASP A 43 -7.02 -12.07 -6.42
C ASP A 43 -6.54 -11.79 -5.00
N CYS A 44 -6.77 -12.73 -4.08
CA CYS A 44 -6.31 -12.68 -2.69
C CYS A 44 -5.32 -13.81 -2.35
N VAL A 45 -4.96 -14.66 -3.32
CA VAL A 45 -4.05 -15.78 -3.08
C VAL A 45 -2.68 -15.26 -2.63
N GLY A 46 -2.23 -15.71 -1.45
CA GLY A 46 -1.01 -15.24 -0.80
C GLY A 46 -1.06 -13.84 -0.18
N MET A 47 -2.21 -13.15 -0.20
CA MET A 47 -2.39 -11.86 0.46
C MET A 47 -2.79 -12.04 1.93
N ALA A 48 -2.49 -11.04 2.75
CA ALA A 48 -2.96 -10.99 4.13
C ALA A 48 -4.48 -10.77 4.19
N ASP A 49 -5.09 -11.23 5.28
CA ASP A 49 -6.49 -10.91 5.58
C ASP A 49 -6.68 -9.39 5.76
N GLY A 50 -7.85 -8.89 5.36
CA GLY A 50 -8.25 -7.49 5.48
C GLY A 50 -8.36 -6.77 4.13
N VAL A 51 -8.22 -5.45 4.14
CA VAL A 51 -8.51 -4.59 2.97
C VAL A 51 -7.29 -4.31 2.10
N ASP A 52 -7.46 -4.36 0.77
CA ASP A 52 -6.45 -3.95 -0.21
C ASP A 52 -7.06 -3.10 -1.36
N GLU A 53 -6.24 -2.32 -2.05
CA GLU A 53 -6.66 -1.39 -3.09
C GLU A 53 -6.92 -2.12 -4.40
N ASN A 54 -8.07 -1.86 -5.04
CA ASN A 54 -8.35 -2.39 -6.37
C ASN A 54 -7.61 -1.57 -7.44
N ILE A 55 -6.32 -1.86 -7.62
CA ILE A 55 -5.44 -1.18 -8.58
C ILE A 55 -5.89 -1.37 -10.04
N TYR A 56 -6.69 -2.41 -10.34
CA TYR A 56 -7.19 -2.69 -11.69
C TYR A 56 -8.28 -1.72 -12.15
N LEU A 57 -9.02 -1.13 -11.19
CA LEU A 57 -10.02 -0.12 -11.50
C LEU A 57 -9.39 1.26 -11.74
N GLN A 58 -8.20 1.52 -11.18
CA GLN A 58 -7.56 2.84 -11.18
C GLN A 58 -8.48 3.94 -10.64
N LEU A 59 -9.46 3.55 -9.83
CA LEU A 59 -10.41 4.44 -9.18
C LEU A 59 -9.99 4.57 -7.72
N ARG A 60 -9.63 5.80 -7.32
CA ARG A 60 -9.18 6.10 -5.96
C ARG A 60 -10.24 5.67 -4.95
N GLY A 61 -9.83 4.88 -3.96
CA GLY A 61 -10.70 4.43 -2.87
C GLY A 61 -11.54 3.19 -3.18
N THR A 62 -11.38 2.57 -4.34
CA THR A 62 -11.94 1.23 -4.60
C THR A 62 -11.09 0.16 -3.92
N TYR A 63 -11.73 -0.81 -3.29
CA TYR A 63 -11.05 -1.82 -2.49
C TYR A 63 -11.74 -3.17 -2.53
N PHE A 64 -11.04 -4.16 -2.03
CA PHE A 64 -11.57 -5.47 -1.75
C PHE A 64 -11.09 -5.97 -0.39
N GLU A 65 -11.84 -6.90 0.20
CA GLU A 65 -11.47 -7.55 1.45
C GLU A 65 -11.08 -9.00 1.18
N CYS A 66 -9.88 -9.37 1.63
CA CYS A 66 -9.36 -10.71 1.64
C CYS A 66 -9.67 -11.38 2.97
N LYS A 67 -10.14 -12.63 2.91
CA LYS A 67 -10.24 -13.51 4.07
C LYS A 67 -9.87 -14.93 3.67
N ASP A 68 -8.93 -15.53 4.38
CA ASP A 68 -8.41 -16.87 4.10
C ASP A 68 -7.98 -17.01 2.63
N GLU A 69 -7.28 -15.98 2.13
CA GLU A 69 -6.83 -15.84 0.74
C GLU A 69 -7.97 -15.78 -0.32
N ARG A 70 -9.19 -15.43 0.09
CA ARG A 70 -10.36 -15.27 -0.79
C ARG A 70 -10.86 -13.84 -0.79
N ASN A 71 -11.22 -13.31 -1.96
CA ASN A 71 -11.98 -12.07 -2.05
C ASN A 71 -13.41 -12.32 -1.56
N ILE A 72 -13.77 -11.71 -0.44
CA ILE A 72 -15.09 -11.86 0.18
C ILE A 72 -15.97 -10.62 0.00
N TYR A 73 -15.37 -9.48 -0.34
CA TYR A 73 -16.08 -8.22 -0.48
C TYR A 73 -15.37 -7.28 -1.46
N ASN A 74 -16.15 -6.49 -2.20
CA ASN A 74 -15.67 -5.40 -3.04
C ASN A 74 -16.52 -4.17 -2.74
N GLY A 75 -15.89 -3.00 -2.60
CA GLY A 75 -16.62 -1.79 -2.28
C GLY A 75 -15.82 -0.51 -2.48
N ASP A 76 -16.40 0.57 -1.95
CA ASP A 76 -15.85 1.92 -2.03
C ASP A 76 -15.53 2.44 -0.63
N THR A 77 -14.45 3.20 -0.51
CA THR A 77 -14.06 3.96 0.70
C THR A 77 -13.82 3.10 1.95
N PRO A 78 -12.82 2.20 1.95
CA PRO A 78 -12.52 1.36 3.12
C PRO A 78 -11.86 2.12 4.26
N CYS A 79 -11.17 3.21 3.93
CA CYS A 79 -10.23 3.89 4.81
C CYS A 79 -10.54 5.40 4.87
N PRO A 80 -10.24 6.06 6.00
CA PRO A 80 -10.22 7.52 6.11
C PRO A 80 -9.34 8.19 5.04
N ILE A 81 -9.61 9.46 4.74
CA ILE A 81 -9.00 10.22 3.63
C ILE A 81 -7.45 10.28 3.68
N THR A 82 -6.85 10.23 4.87
CA THR A 82 -5.39 10.31 5.08
C THR A 82 -4.70 8.94 5.10
N THR A 83 -5.47 7.87 4.95
CA THR A 83 -5.00 6.48 4.96
C THR A 83 -5.46 5.76 3.70
N ALA A 84 -4.84 4.64 3.38
CA ALA A 84 -5.30 3.78 2.29
C ALA A 84 -5.05 2.31 2.61
N PRO A 85 -5.78 1.40 1.94
CA PRO A 85 -5.52 -0.02 2.06
C PRO A 85 -4.08 -0.35 1.65
N TYR A 86 -3.39 -1.09 2.50
CA TYR A 86 -2.07 -1.63 2.22
C TYR A 86 -1.80 -2.82 3.13
N ASN A 87 -1.52 -3.98 2.53
CA ASN A 87 -1.24 -5.23 3.28
C ASN A 87 -2.36 -5.63 4.25
N GLY A 88 -3.63 -5.48 3.84
CA GLY A 88 -4.79 -5.88 4.63
C GLY A 88 -5.28 -4.83 5.64
N GLU A 89 -4.56 -3.72 5.82
CA GLU A 89 -4.90 -2.70 6.81
C GLU A 89 -5.04 -1.30 6.18
N CYS A 90 -5.76 -0.41 6.86
CA CYS A 90 -5.70 1.02 6.54
C CYS A 90 -4.41 1.61 7.12
N ARG A 91 -3.47 1.95 6.24
CA ARG A 91 -2.15 2.48 6.60
C ARG A 91 -2.03 3.93 6.22
N ASP A 92 -1.14 4.66 6.88
CA ASP A 92 -0.86 6.04 6.52
C ASP A 92 -0.29 6.06 5.09
N ILE A 93 -0.79 6.96 4.23
CA ILE A 93 -0.31 7.06 2.84
C ILE A 93 1.20 7.33 2.76
N TRP A 94 1.81 7.90 3.80
CA TRP A 94 3.26 8.08 3.93
C TRP A 94 4.02 6.76 4.17
N GLU A 95 3.36 5.67 4.54
CA GLU A 95 3.98 4.33 4.68
C GLU A 95 3.93 3.52 3.38
N ILE A 96 3.07 3.92 2.43
CA ILE A 96 2.77 3.14 1.23
C ILE A 96 3.76 3.48 0.10
N PRO A 97 4.44 2.49 -0.52
CA PRO A 97 5.41 2.72 -1.58
C PRO A 97 4.79 3.34 -2.85
N THR A 98 5.32 4.50 -3.25
CA THR A 98 4.92 5.23 -4.48
C THR A 98 5.06 4.40 -5.76
N ASN A 99 6.03 3.48 -5.83
CA ASN A 99 6.27 2.65 -7.02
C ASN A 99 5.23 1.54 -7.20
N LEU A 100 4.65 1.06 -6.10
CA LEU A 100 3.61 0.03 -6.12
C LEU A 100 2.22 0.66 -6.20
N TYR A 101 2.06 1.86 -5.61
CA TYR A 101 0.78 2.58 -5.51
C TYR A 101 0.95 4.05 -5.96
N PRO A 102 1.21 4.31 -7.26
CA PRO A 102 1.58 5.64 -7.76
C PRO A 102 0.52 6.73 -7.61
N GLY A 103 -0.74 6.35 -7.38
CA GLY A 103 -1.85 7.27 -7.15
C GLY A 103 -2.13 7.60 -5.68
N THR A 104 -1.55 6.85 -4.74
CA THR A 104 -1.96 6.86 -3.33
C THR A 104 -0.77 6.92 -2.38
N GLY A 105 0.24 6.07 -2.58
CA GLY A 105 1.40 6.00 -1.69
C GLY A 105 2.34 7.19 -1.85
N LEU A 106 2.87 7.66 -0.72
CA LEU A 106 3.78 8.80 -0.61
C LEU A 106 5.13 8.44 0.06
N ALA A 107 5.39 7.16 0.34
CA ALA A 107 6.69 6.76 0.88
C ALA A 107 7.83 7.03 -0.11
N VAL A 108 9.00 7.37 0.41
CA VAL A 108 10.22 7.55 -0.40
C VAL A 108 10.56 6.23 -1.09
N ASN A 109 10.77 6.28 -2.40
CA ASN A 109 11.29 5.16 -3.17
C ASN A 109 12.79 4.98 -2.88
N CYS A 110 13.14 3.88 -2.21
CA CYS A 110 14.50 3.53 -1.82
C CYS A 110 15.26 2.72 -2.88
N ASN A 111 14.65 2.37 -4.02
CA ASN A 111 15.33 1.63 -5.07
C ASN A 111 16.51 2.43 -5.62
N GLY A 112 17.71 1.84 -5.53
CA GLY A 112 18.95 2.50 -5.97
C GLY A 112 19.46 3.61 -5.03
N ARG A 113 18.85 3.80 -3.86
CA ARG A 113 19.36 4.69 -2.80
C ARG A 113 20.26 3.93 -1.84
N GLU A 114 21.21 4.64 -1.26
CA GLU A 114 22.01 4.13 -0.15
C GLU A 114 21.15 3.98 1.12
N ASN A 115 21.67 3.25 2.10
CA ASN A 115 21.03 3.16 3.40
C ASN A 115 21.14 4.52 4.11
N GLY A 116 20.03 5.07 4.58
CA GLY A 116 20.02 6.39 5.19
C GLY A 116 18.62 6.98 5.34
N ASN A 117 18.57 8.21 5.84
CA ASN A 117 17.33 8.93 6.07
C ASN A 117 17.07 9.92 4.94
N TYR A 118 15.85 9.87 4.40
CA TYR A 118 15.41 10.69 3.29
C TYR A 118 14.03 11.23 3.58
N LYS A 119 13.67 12.39 3.02
CA LYS A 119 12.28 12.84 3.01
C LYS A 119 11.69 12.74 1.62
N ASN A 120 10.37 12.74 1.55
CA ASN A 120 9.70 12.96 0.28
C ASN A 120 9.85 14.43 -0.12
N GLU A 121 10.61 14.70 -1.18
CA GLU A 121 10.89 16.08 -1.65
C GLU A 121 9.69 16.73 -2.36
N ARG A 122 8.71 15.93 -2.79
CA ARG A 122 7.52 16.44 -3.50
C ARG A 122 6.56 17.17 -2.56
N TYR A 123 6.59 16.85 -1.27
CA TYR A 123 5.65 17.38 -0.29
C TYR A 123 6.38 17.94 0.93
N ASN A 124 5.93 19.10 1.42
CA ASN A 124 6.55 19.77 2.57
C ASN A 124 6.08 19.20 3.92
N ARG A 125 6.12 17.87 4.08
CA ARG A 125 5.82 17.18 5.34
C ARG A 125 7.10 17.06 6.15
N CYS A 126 7.37 18.08 6.96
CA CYS A 126 8.67 18.27 7.59
C CYS A 126 8.87 17.53 8.91
N ASP A 127 7.81 17.02 9.52
CA ASP A 127 7.83 16.28 10.78
C ASP A 127 8.03 14.77 10.59
N ILE A 128 8.28 14.30 9.37
CA ILE A 128 8.63 12.91 9.07
C ILE A 128 9.83 12.78 8.14
N TYR A 129 10.36 11.57 8.12
CA TYR A 129 11.33 11.07 7.16
C TYR A 129 11.13 9.57 6.96
N HIS A 130 11.89 9.01 6.02
CA HIS A 130 11.91 7.61 5.70
C HIS A 130 13.33 7.08 5.87
N THR A 131 13.47 5.99 6.60
CA THR A 131 14.73 5.25 6.67
C THR A 131 14.75 4.22 5.55
N CYS A 132 15.71 4.34 4.64
CA CYS A 132 15.98 3.34 3.62
C CYS A 132 16.98 2.31 4.17
N VAL A 133 16.61 1.02 4.14
CA VAL A 133 17.52 -0.09 4.44
C VAL A 133 17.32 -1.18 3.39
N ASN A 134 18.36 -1.49 2.62
CA ASN A 134 18.35 -2.52 1.57
C ASN A 134 17.16 -2.34 0.58
N GLY A 135 16.86 -1.10 0.20
CA GLY A 135 15.76 -0.77 -0.71
C GLY A 135 14.37 -0.73 -0.07
N ILE A 136 14.24 -0.99 1.23
CA ILE A 136 12.97 -0.93 1.97
C ILE A 136 12.87 0.44 2.68
N SER A 137 11.72 1.10 2.51
CA SER A 137 11.40 2.40 3.11
C SER A 137 10.56 2.22 4.37
N THR A 138 10.95 2.82 5.49
CA THR A 138 10.17 2.80 6.73
C THR A 138 9.91 4.23 7.21
N LEU A 139 8.64 4.57 7.44
CA LEU A 139 8.23 5.87 7.94
C LEU A 139 8.74 6.10 9.37
N SER A 140 9.21 7.31 9.66
CA SER A 140 9.64 7.73 10.99
C SER A 140 9.22 9.18 11.24
N HIS A 141 8.85 9.47 12.48
CA HIS A 141 8.49 10.82 12.91
C HIS A 141 9.67 11.48 13.64
N CYS A 142 9.82 12.79 13.43
CA CYS A 142 10.67 13.59 14.28
C CYS A 142 10.02 13.77 15.66
N ASP A 143 10.84 13.91 16.70
CA ASP A 143 10.34 14.30 18.03
C ASP A 143 9.56 15.61 17.94
N SER A 144 8.62 15.80 18.87
CA SER A 144 7.76 16.99 18.91
C SER A 144 8.58 18.29 18.85
N GLY A 145 8.24 19.15 17.89
CA GLY A 145 8.89 20.45 17.67
C GLY A 145 10.17 20.41 16.82
N LYS A 146 10.58 19.24 16.33
CA LYS A 146 11.69 19.09 15.37
C LYS A 146 11.16 18.87 13.95
N VAL A 147 12.01 19.19 12.99
CA VAL A 147 11.79 18.98 11.56
C VAL A 147 12.98 18.23 10.96
N PHE A 148 12.72 17.43 9.93
CA PHE A 148 13.76 16.71 9.21
C PHE A 148 14.55 17.67 8.32
N ASP A 149 15.86 17.70 8.53
CA ASP A 149 16.79 18.42 7.69
C ASP A 149 17.45 17.48 6.67
N SER A 150 17.12 17.69 5.39
CA SER A 150 17.67 16.88 4.30
C SER A 150 19.18 17.02 4.11
N LYS A 151 19.79 18.12 4.57
CA LYS A 151 21.23 18.33 4.42
C LYS A 151 22.03 17.45 5.39
N SER A 152 21.55 17.35 6.63
CA SER A 152 22.21 16.58 7.68
C SER A 152 21.62 15.19 7.89
N SER A 153 20.49 14.89 7.26
CA SER A 153 19.75 13.62 7.35
C SER A 153 19.28 13.26 8.77
N PHE A 154 19.04 14.25 9.63
CA PHE A 154 18.44 14.06 10.95
C PHE A 154 17.42 15.13 11.32
N CYS A 155 16.60 14.83 12.33
CA CYS A 155 15.61 15.74 12.88
C CYS A 155 16.25 16.78 13.80
N GLN A 156 15.97 18.05 13.57
CA GLN A 156 16.46 19.15 14.41
C GLN A 156 15.45 20.28 14.56
N ILE A 157 15.72 21.23 15.44
CA ILE A 157 14.87 22.40 15.61
C ILE A 157 14.89 23.23 14.33
N SER A 158 13.74 23.82 13.95
CA SER A 158 13.59 24.55 12.69
C SER A 158 14.62 25.67 12.49
N THR A 159 15.07 26.33 13.56
CA THR A 159 16.09 27.39 13.50
C THR A 159 17.48 26.90 13.09
N ASN A 160 17.73 25.59 13.17
CA ASN A 160 19.00 24.96 12.81
C ASN A 160 18.87 24.14 11.51
N ALA A 161 17.65 23.82 11.08
CA ALA A 161 17.38 23.11 9.84
C ALA A 161 17.44 24.00 8.60
N CYS A 162 17.86 23.40 7.48
CA CYS A 162 17.80 24.05 6.19
C CYS A 162 16.38 24.18 5.65
N SER A 163 16.12 25.28 4.96
CA SER A 163 14.94 25.44 4.10
C SER A 163 14.86 24.26 3.12
N PRO A 164 13.66 23.70 2.82
CA PRO A 164 12.32 24.26 3.08
C PRO A 164 11.71 23.93 4.45
N CYS A 165 12.33 23.06 5.25
CA CYS A 165 11.73 22.63 6.52
C CYS A 165 12.18 23.47 7.71
N GLY A 166 13.39 24.03 7.66
CA GLY A 166 13.88 24.97 8.65
C GLY A 166 14.06 26.39 8.11
N SER A 167 14.59 27.25 8.96
CA SER A 167 14.75 28.69 8.73
C SER A 167 16.17 29.07 8.30
N VAL A 168 17.12 28.12 8.29
CA VAL A 168 18.48 28.38 7.80
C VAL A 168 18.45 28.43 6.28
N ILE A 169 18.91 29.55 5.72
CA ILE A 169 19.02 29.78 4.27
C ILE A 169 20.49 29.78 3.84
N ASN A 170 21.36 30.47 4.59
CA ASN A 170 22.78 30.57 4.29
C ASN A 170 23.57 29.47 5.00
N GLY A 171 24.51 28.83 4.31
CA GLY A 171 25.27 27.70 4.87
C GLY A 171 24.52 26.36 4.77
N CYS A 172 23.40 26.35 4.03
CA CYS A 172 22.79 25.21 3.37
C CYS A 172 23.42 25.10 1.97
#